data_AF-A0A6M4WUZ6-F1
#
_entry.id   AF-A0A6M4WUZ6-F1
#
_cell.length_a   1.000
_cell.length_b   1.000
_cell.length_c   1.000
_cell.angle_alpha   90.00
_cell.angle_beta   90.00
_cell.angle_gamma   90.00
#
_symmetry.space_group_name_H-M   'P 1'
#
loop_
_entity.id
_entity.type
_entity.pdbx_description
1 polymer ?
#
loop_
_entity_poly.entity_id
_entity_poly.type
_entity_poly.pdbx_seq_one_letter_code
_entity_poly.pdbx_strand_id
1 'polypeptide(L)'
;MAFLAGETITAGRLNRLQPATYRAAATSALAGAATLADVPGATVTFTSETANAVYVVNAVFDYRLTGTPTTLGSGNIHVDGVVQAEFAVFRDGGGSAGTSATVTQVYRGTLGAAGSHTIKLVASPVAGQQINIYSSITVTIYEVA
;
A
#
# COMPACT_ATOMS: atom_id res chain seq x y z
N MET A 1 3.05 -3.53 -25.94
CA MET A 1 3.35 -2.48 -26.93
C MET A 1 4.35 -3.00 -27.96
N ALA A 2 4.03 -2.86 -29.26
CA ALA A 2 4.99 -3.08 -30.35
C ALA A 2 5.39 -1.73 -30.95
N PHE A 3 6.66 -1.58 -31.32
CA PHE A 3 7.17 -0.42 -32.06
C PHE A 3 7.44 -0.83 -33.49
N LEU A 4 7.06 0.02 -34.44
CA LEU A 4 7.45 -0.17 -35.82
C LEU A 4 8.89 0.31 -36.02
N ALA A 5 9.63 -0.35 -36.92
CA ALA A 5 10.97 0.07 -37.25
C ALA A 5 10.96 1.51 -37.82
N GLY A 6 11.73 2.41 -37.22
CA GLY A 6 11.80 3.82 -37.61
C GLY A 6 10.76 4.74 -36.96
N GLU A 7 9.94 4.24 -36.04
CA GLU A 7 8.95 5.07 -35.33
C GLU A 7 9.60 6.00 -34.29
N THR A 8 9.28 7.29 -34.34
CA THR A 8 9.73 8.26 -33.35
C THR A 8 8.93 8.08 -32.05
N ILE A 9 9.63 7.77 -30.96
CA ILE A 9 9.02 7.64 -29.63
C ILE A 9 8.71 9.04 -29.08
N THR A 10 7.44 9.31 -28.80
CA THR A 10 7.03 10.52 -28.09
C THR A 10 7.31 10.39 -26.59
N ALA A 11 7.49 11.51 -25.89
CA ALA A 11 7.71 11.51 -24.44
C ALA A 11 6.61 10.75 -23.66
N GLY A 12 5.34 10.90 -24.06
CA GLY A 12 4.22 10.16 -23.46
C GLY A 12 4.21 8.66 -23.78
N ARG A 13 4.91 8.17 -24.82
CA ARG A 13 5.10 6.72 -25.03
C ARG A 13 6.28 6.20 -24.24
N LEU A 14 7.34 6.99 -24.10
CA LEU A 14 8.49 6.63 -23.26
C LEU A 14 8.08 6.52 -21.79
N ASN A 15 7.30 7.47 -21.28
CA ASN A 15 6.80 7.47 -19.89
C ASN A 15 5.93 6.24 -19.59
N ARG A 16 5.20 5.71 -20.58
CA ARG A 16 4.38 4.50 -20.42
C ARG A 16 5.19 3.19 -20.52
N LEU A 17 6.38 3.22 -21.10
CA LEU A 17 7.26 2.04 -21.15
C LEU A 17 7.96 1.78 -19.82
N GLN A 18 8.20 2.82 -19.04
CA GLN A 18 8.84 2.70 -17.74
C GLN A 18 7.79 2.70 -16.63
N PRO A 19 7.74 1.67 -15.77
CA PRO A 19 6.86 1.67 -14.62
C PRO A 19 7.19 2.85 -13.69
N ALA A 20 6.18 3.62 -13.32
CA ALA A 20 6.33 4.71 -12.36
C ALA A 20 6.31 4.14 -10.93
N THR A 21 7.25 4.53 -10.09
CA THR A 21 7.33 4.07 -8.70
C THR A 21 7.16 5.23 -7.74
N TYR A 22 6.28 5.07 -6.76
CA TYR A 22 5.98 6.03 -5.72
C TYR A 22 6.14 5.37 -4.36
N ARG A 23 6.58 6.14 -3.36
CA ARG A 23 6.75 5.65 -2.00
C ARG A 23 6.22 6.66 -0.99
N ALA A 24 5.46 6.17 -0.02
CA ALA A 24 5.04 6.94 1.15
C ALA A 24 5.30 6.12 2.41
N ALA A 25 5.77 6.79 3.47
CA ALA A 25 6.05 6.18 4.77
C ALA A 25 5.15 6.81 5.84
N ALA A 26 4.87 6.04 6.89
CA ALA A 26 4.10 6.53 8.01
C ALA A 26 4.82 7.69 8.70
N THR A 27 4.09 8.77 9.02
CA THR A 27 4.64 9.96 9.69
C THR A 27 4.37 9.95 11.19
N SER A 28 3.39 9.17 11.65
CA SER A 28 3.11 8.93 13.06
C SER A 28 2.56 7.52 13.27
N ALA A 29 2.66 7.02 14.50
CA ALA A 29 2.08 5.72 14.83
C ALA A 29 0.55 5.79 14.83
N LEU A 30 -0.09 4.71 14.37
CA LEU A 30 -1.52 4.47 14.58
C LEU A 30 -1.66 3.64 15.85
N ALA A 31 -2.06 4.29 16.94
CA ALA A 31 -2.11 3.70 18.27
C ALA A 31 -3.51 3.19 18.63
N GLY A 32 -3.54 2.10 19.40
CA GLY A 32 -4.77 1.57 19.99
C GLY A 32 -5.63 0.79 18.99
N ALA A 33 -6.77 0.30 19.49
CA ALA A 33 -7.69 -0.46 18.66
C ALA A 33 -8.34 0.42 17.60
N ALA A 34 -8.27 0.00 16.34
CA ALA A 34 -8.91 0.66 15.22
C ALA A 34 -9.33 -0.38 14.16
N THR A 35 -10.26 0.00 13.28
CA THR A 35 -10.72 -0.86 12.19
C THR A 35 -10.56 -0.11 10.88
N LEU A 36 -9.73 -0.66 9.98
CA LEU A 36 -9.43 -0.09 8.66
C LEU A 36 -9.10 1.41 8.71
N ALA A 37 -8.37 1.83 9.74
CA ALA A 37 -7.97 3.22 9.91
C ALA A 37 -6.75 3.53 9.03
N ASP A 38 -6.73 4.74 8.48
CA ASP A 38 -5.61 5.24 7.69
C ASP A 38 -4.33 5.25 8.54
N VAL A 39 -3.26 4.64 8.03
CA VAL A 39 -1.92 4.80 8.63
C VAL A 39 -1.41 6.20 8.26
N PRO A 40 -1.22 7.10 9.24
CA PRO A 40 -0.92 8.51 8.94
C PRO A 40 0.34 8.66 8.08
N GLY A 41 0.24 9.42 6.99
CA GLY A 41 1.37 9.68 6.09
C GLY A 41 1.64 8.63 5.02
N ALA A 42 1.15 7.39 5.19
CA ALA A 42 1.32 6.31 4.20
C ALA A 42 0.25 6.38 3.10
N THR A 43 0.23 7.50 2.38
CA THR A 43 -0.69 7.76 1.26
C THR A 43 0.10 8.20 0.03
N VAL A 44 -0.19 7.58 -1.12
CA VAL A 44 0.35 7.96 -2.42
C VAL A 44 -0.80 8.45 -3.29
N THR A 45 -0.64 9.63 -3.88
CA THR A 45 -1.51 10.13 -4.95
C THR A 45 -0.69 10.28 -6.21
N PHE A 46 -1.22 9.79 -7.32
CA PHE A 46 -0.58 9.84 -8.64
C PHE A 46 -1.64 9.96 -9.74
N THR A 47 -1.21 10.30 -10.94
CA THR A 47 -2.09 10.35 -12.12
C THR A 47 -1.69 9.23 -13.07
N SER A 48 -2.66 8.40 -13.46
CA SER A 48 -2.52 7.46 -14.57
C SER A 48 -2.91 8.10 -15.89
N GLU A 49 -2.18 7.81 -16.96
CA GLU A 49 -2.46 8.32 -18.31
C GLU A 49 -3.42 7.42 -19.09
N THR A 50 -3.49 6.13 -18.74
CA THR A 50 -4.28 5.12 -19.44
C THR A 50 -5.27 4.41 -18.52
N ALA A 51 -6.45 4.10 -19.05
CA ALA A 51 -7.38 3.21 -18.37
C ALA A 51 -6.80 1.79 -18.35
N ASN A 52 -7.16 1.03 -17.31
CA ASN A 52 -6.65 -0.32 -17.05
C ASN A 52 -5.15 -0.40 -16.75
N ALA A 53 -4.52 0.71 -16.32
CA ALA A 53 -3.19 0.68 -15.74
C ALA A 53 -3.13 -0.32 -14.58
N VAL A 54 -2.10 -1.15 -14.54
CA VAL A 54 -1.91 -2.17 -13.50
C VAL A 54 -1.10 -1.57 -12.36
N TYR A 55 -1.59 -1.70 -11.14
CA TYR A 55 -0.83 -1.35 -9.96
C TYR A 55 -0.26 -2.59 -9.27
N VAL A 56 0.93 -2.45 -8.71
CA VAL A 56 1.54 -3.39 -7.77
C VAL A 56 1.93 -2.61 -6.53
N VAL A 57 1.37 -2.97 -5.37
CA VAL A 57 1.68 -2.31 -4.09
C VAL A 57 2.42 -3.28 -3.21
N ASN A 58 3.60 -2.89 -2.75
CA ASN A 58 4.29 -3.56 -1.66
C ASN A 58 3.98 -2.79 -0.37
N ALA A 59 3.16 -3.38 0.48
CA ALA A 59 2.73 -2.82 1.75
C ALA A 59 3.55 -3.42 2.88
N VAL A 60 4.17 -2.56 3.68
CA VAL A 60 4.97 -2.93 4.85
C VAL A 60 4.26 -2.40 6.08
N PHE A 61 3.83 -3.30 6.96
CA PHE A 61 3.23 -2.99 8.24
C PHE A 61 4.20 -3.33 9.35
N ASP A 62 4.66 -2.33 10.09
CA ASP A 62 5.45 -2.54 11.29
C ASP A 62 4.53 -2.54 12.51
N TYR A 63 4.22 -3.72 13.03
CA TYR A 63 3.43 -3.88 14.23
C TYR A 63 4.33 -3.79 15.46
N ARG A 64 3.81 -3.16 16.51
CA ARG A 64 4.39 -3.20 17.84
C ARG A 64 3.34 -3.54 18.86
N LEU A 65 3.67 -4.46 19.74
CA LEU A 65 2.88 -4.77 20.91
C LEU A 65 3.08 -3.68 21.96
N THR A 66 1.99 -3.05 22.38
CA THR A 66 1.94 -2.10 23.51
C THR A 66 1.37 -2.76 24.77
N GLY A 67 0.79 -3.95 24.63
CA GLY A 67 0.29 -4.80 25.71
C GLY A 67 0.14 -6.24 25.22
N THR A 68 -0.75 -7.00 25.86
CA THR A 68 -1.10 -8.37 25.46
C THR A 68 -2.38 -8.34 24.63
N PRO A 69 -2.33 -8.40 23.29
CA PRO A 69 -3.53 -8.47 22.48
C PRO A 69 -4.23 -9.82 22.64
N THR A 70 -5.54 -9.83 22.42
CA THR A 70 -6.38 -11.03 22.52
C THR A 70 -6.84 -11.55 21.16
N THR A 71 -6.55 -10.81 20.09
CA THR A 71 -7.00 -11.08 18.72
C THR A 71 -5.95 -10.68 17.69
N LEU A 72 -6.16 -11.09 16.45
CA LEU A 72 -5.26 -10.79 15.33
C LEU A 72 -5.42 -9.33 14.89
N GLY A 73 -4.29 -8.68 14.59
CA GLY A 73 -4.27 -7.42 13.86
C GLY A 73 -4.25 -7.69 12.35
N SER A 74 -4.77 -6.77 11.55
CA SER A 74 -4.72 -6.89 10.10
C SER A 74 -4.34 -5.59 9.39
N GLY A 75 -3.70 -5.73 8.23
CA GLY A 75 -3.32 -4.62 7.37
C GLY A 75 -3.91 -4.79 5.97
N ASN A 76 -4.42 -3.72 5.38
CA ASN A 76 -4.98 -3.67 4.04
C ASN A 76 -4.44 -2.46 3.27
N ILE A 77 -4.82 -2.35 2.00
CA ILE A 77 -4.71 -1.09 1.25
C ILE A 77 -6.10 -0.58 0.87
N HIS A 78 -6.24 0.74 0.81
CA HIS A 78 -7.33 1.41 0.11
C HIS A 78 -6.85 1.82 -1.27
N VAL A 79 -7.65 1.55 -2.30
CA VAL A 79 -7.46 2.06 -3.66
C VAL A 79 -8.70 2.87 -4.01
N ASP A 80 -8.55 4.18 -4.20
CA ASP A 80 -9.64 5.11 -4.50
C ASP A 80 -10.85 5.02 -3.56
N GLY A 81 -10.57 4.82 -2.27
CA GLY A 81 -11.60 4.68 -1.23
C GLY A 81 -12.17 3.28 -1.07
N VAL A 82 -11.71 2.29 -1.86
CA VAL A 82 -12.13 0.89 -1.77
C VAL A 82 -11.06 0.04 -1.07
N VAL A 83 -11.45 -0.64 0.01
CA VAL A 83 -10.61 -1.63 0.69
C VAL A 83 -10.38 -2.84 -0.22
N GLN A 84 -9.12 -3.23 -0.39
CA GLN A 84 -8.80 -4.46 -1.10
C GLN A 84 -9.05 -5.68 -0.22
N ALA A 85 -9.57 -6.76 -0.82
CA ALA A 85 -10.01 -7.95 -0.10
C ALA A 85 -8.86 -8.75 0.54
N GLU A 86 -7.67 -8.72 -0.07
CA GLU A 86 -6.47 -9.32 0.51
C GLU A 86 -6.03 -8.54 1.76
N PHE A 87 -5.43 -9.22 2.73
CA PHE A 87 -4.94 -8.56 3.94
C PHE A 87 -3.70 -9.26 4.50
N ALA A 88 -2.81 -8.44 5.04
CA ALA A 88 -1.73 -8.88 5.90
C ALA A 88 -2.30 -9.24 7.28
N VAL A 89 -1.86 -10.36 7.86
CA VAL A 89 -2.27 -10.77 9.21
C VAL A 89 -1.08 -10.69 10.14
N PHE A 90 -1.26 -10.00 11.26
CA PHE A 90 -0.33 -10.02 12.37
C PHE A 90 -0.91 -10.84 13.52
N ARG A 91 -0.19 -11.91 13.88
CA ARG A 91 -0.47 -12.75 15.04
C ARG A 91 0.65 -12.56 16.05
N ASP A 92 0.29 -12.23 17.28
CA ASP A 92 1.23 -12.24 18.39
C ASP A 92 1.52 -13.70 18.77
N GLY A 93 2.72 -14.18 18.50
CA GLY A 93 3.13 -15.54 18.90
C GLY A 93 3.37 -15.71 20.41
N GLY A 94 2.63 -15.00 21.27
CA GLY A 94 2.93 -14.87 22.71
C GLY A 94 3.93 -13.76 23.04
N GLY A 95 3.99 -12.72 22.20
CA GLY A 95 4.86 -11.57 22.42
C GLY A 95 4.41 -10.71 23.61
N SER A 96 5.36 -10.05 24.27
CA SER A 96 5.09 -9.07 25.34
C SER A 96 5.17 -7.64 24.81
N ALA A 97 4.71 -6.67 25.60
CA ALA A 97 4.86 -5.25 25.29
C ALA A 97 6.32 -4.90 24.90
N GLY A 98 6.48 -4.16 23.81
CA GLY A 98 7.78 -3.82 23.22
C GLY A 98 8.21 -4.73 22.07
N THR A 99 7.58 -5.89 21.89
CA THR A 99 7.82 -6.77 20.74
C THR A 99 7.37 -6.07 19.46
N SER A 100 8.22 -6.10 18.44
CA SER A 100 7.90 -5.59 17.11
C SER A 100 8.05 -6.69 16.07
N ALA A 101 7.21 -6.62 15.05
CA ALA A 101 7.29 -7.50 13.90
C ALA A 101 6.83 -6.77 12.65
N THR A 102 7.50 -7.03 11.54
CA THR A 102 7.15 -6.48 10.24
C THR A 102 6.40 -7.53 9.43
N VAL A 103 5.21 -7.18 8.96
CA VAL A 103 4.41 -8.00 8.06
C VAL A 103 4.34 -7.29 6.71
N THR A 104 4.71 -7.99 5.65
CA THR A 104 4.65 -7.47 4.29
C THR A 104 3.56 -8.17 3.50
N GLN A 105 2.85 -7.43 2.66
CA GLN A 105 1.88 -8.00 1.72
C GLN A 105 1.97 -7.29 0.37
N VAL A 106 1.81 -8.07 -0.70
CA VAL A 106 1.79 -7.53 -2.06
C VAL A 106 0.36 -7.56 -2.58
N TYR A 107 -0.09 -6.42 -3.11
CA TYR A 107 -1.39 -6.26 -3.74
C TYR A 107 -1.21 -5.98 -5.22
N ARG A 108 -2.14 -6.48 -6.03
CA ARG A 108 -2.15 -6.25 -7.47
C ARG A 108 -3.58 -6.03 -7.96
N GLY A 109 -3.73 -5.12 -8.90
CA GLY A 109 -5.03 -4.87 -9.52
C GLY A 109 -4.92 -3.88 -10.68
N THR A 110 -6.08 -3.45 -11.17
CA THR A 110 -6.20 -2.54 -12.30
C THR A 110 -6.95 -1.28 -11.91
N LEU A 111 -6.54 -0.15 -12.46
CA LEU A 111 -7.22 1.15 -12.33
C LEU A 111 -8.19 1.27 -13.51
N GLY A 112 -9.50 1.25 -13.25
CA GLY A 112 -10.51 1.14 -14.32
C GLY A 112 -10.57 2.32 -15.29
N ALA A 113 -10.11 3.51 -14.86
CA ALA A 113 -10.09 4.73 -15.66
C ALA A 113 -8.71 5.40 -15.57
N ALA A 114 -8.38 6.19 -16.58
CA ALA A 114 -7.27 7.14 -16.49
C ALA A 114 -7.64 8.30 -15.56
N GLY A 115 -6.68 8.85 -14.83
CA GLY A 115 -6.89 10.02 -13.97
C GLY A 115 -6.13 9.99 -12.66
N SER A 116 -6.55 10.81 -11.71
CA SER A 116 -5.94 10.87 -10.37
C SER A 116 -6.43 9.71 -9.51
N HIS A 117 -5.48 9.01 -8.91
CA HIS A 117 -5.72 7.87 -8.02
C HIS A 117 -5.03 8.08 -6.68
N THR A 118 -5.62 7.52 -5.63
CA THR A 118 -5.06 7.52 -4.29
C THR A 118 -5.00 6.11 -3.73
N ILE A 119 -3.80 5.69 -3.33
CA ILE A 119 -3.56 4.43 -2.64
C ILE A 119 -3.06 4.73 -1.23
N LYS A 120 -3.68 4.11 -0.23
CA LYS A 120 -3.33 4.28 1.18
C LYS A 120 -3.07 2.96 1.86
N LEU A 121 -2.17 2.98 2.84
CA LEU A 121 -2.06 1.92 3.83
C LEU A 121 -3.15 2.10 4.89
N VAL A 122 -3.93 1.06 5.15
CA VAL A 122 -4.92 1.06 6.24
C VAL A 122 -4.69 -0.15 7.14
N ALA A 123 -4.99 -0.03 8.42
CA ALA A 123 -4.77 -1.11 9.36
C ALA A 123 -5.89 -1.20 10.39
N SER A 124 -6.04 -2.40 10.92
CA SER A 124 -6.94 -2.75 12.01
C SER A 124 -6.13 -3.31 13.18
N PRO A 125 -5.29 -2.49 13.85
CA PRO A 125 -4.66 -2.91 15.10
C PRO A 125 -5.74 -3.16 16.16
N VAL A 126 -5.49 -4.11 17.04
CA VAL A 126 -6.38 -4.40 18.18
C VAL A 126 -5.81 -3.82 19.47
N ALA A 127 -6.56 -3.90 20.58
CA ALA A 127 -6.08 -3.42 21.87
C ALA A 127 -4.74 -4.11 22.22
N GLY A 128 -3.76 -3.32 22.69
CA GLY A 128 -2.40 -3.82 22.95
C GLY A 128 -1.50 -3.91 21.71
N GLN A 129 -1.95 -3.40 20.56
CA GLN A 129 -1.14 -3.26 19.33
C GLN A 129 -1.10 -1.80 18.87
N GLN A 130 -0.09 -1.49 18.05
CA GLN A 130 -0.01 -0.29 17.26
C GLN A 130 0.71 -0.54 15.93
N ILE A 131 0.46 0.31 14.95
CA ILE A 131 1.27 0.39 13.73
C ILE A 131 2.31 1.50 13.93
N ASN A 132 3.58 1.18 13.77
CA ASN A 132 4.69 2.12 13.93
C ASN A 132 4.97 2.94 12.66
N ILE A 133 5.79 3.98 12.84
CA ILE A 133 6.29 4.88 11.79
C ILE A 133 7.14 4.20 10.71
N TYR A 134 7.62 2.98 10.95
CA TYR A 134 8.41 2.22 9.96
C TYR A 134 7.55 1.54 8.88
N SER A 135 6.22 1.64 9.02
CA SER A 135 5.29 1.17 8.00
C SER A 135 5.36 2.03 6.75
N SER A 136 5.23 1.43 5.58
CA SER A 136 5.31 2.15 4.31
C SER A 136 4.60 1.42 3.18
N ILE A 137 4.28 2.18 2.13
CA ILE A 137 3.80 1.65 0.86
C ILE A 137 4.74 2.04 -0.27
N THR A 138 5.02 1.08 -1.14
CA THR A 138 5.66 1.33 -2.42
C THR A 138 4.70 0.90 -3.52
N VAL A 139 4.28 1.85 -4.34
CA VAL A 139 3.32 1.66 -5.43
C VAL A 139 4.08 1.71 -6.74
N THR A 140 3.96 0.66 -7.55
CA THR A 140 4.49 0.61 -8.92
C THR A 140 3.33 0.56 -9.90
N ILE A 141 3.31 1.47 -10.87
CA ILE A 141 2.26 1.59 -11.87
C ILE A 141 2.80 1.21 -13.23
N TYR A 142 2.11 0.30 -13.89
CA TYR A 142 2.35 -0.13 -15.25
C TYR A 142 1.20 0.38 -16.11
N GLU A 143 1.48 1.40 -16.92
CA GLU A 143 0.53 1.90 -17.91
C GLU A 143 0.41 0.87 -19.03
N VAL A 144 -0.81 0.35 -19.27
CA VAL A 144 -1.06 -0.66 -20.29
C VAL A 144 -1.98 -0.05 -21.34
N ALA A 145 -1.54 -0.05 -22.60
CA ALA A 145 -2.32 0.36 -23.75
C ALA A 145 -2.29 -0.73 -24.82
#